data_AF-A0A2G6QXI4-F1
#
_entry.id   AF-A0A2G6QXI4-F1
#
_cell.length_a   1.000
_cell.length_b   1.000
_cell.length_c   1.000
_cell.angle_alpha   90.00
_cell.angle_beta   90.00
_cell.angle_gamma   90.00
#
_symmetry.space_group_name_H-M   'P 1'
#
loop_
_entity.id
_entity.type
_entity.pdbx_description
1 polymer ?
#
loop_
_entity_poly.entity_id
_entity_poly.type
_entity_poly.pdbx_seq_one_letter_code
_entity_poly.pdbx_strand_id
1 'polypeptide(L)' 'MNALTETNFTFEGQTNVYHGKVRDVYTVKNDLLVMVATDRISAFDVVLPKGIDYKGQMLNQIAA' A
#
# COMPACT_ATOMS: atom_id res chain seq x y z
N MET A 1 17.06 -5.60 6.18
CA MET A 1 15.83 -4.80 6.05
C MET A 1 14.97 -5.47 5.00
N ASN A 2 13.66 -5.51 5.20
CA ASN A 2 12.73 -6.17 4.28
C ASN A 2 11.76 -5.12 3.73
N ALA A 3 11.63 -5.07 2.41
CA ALA A 3 10.65 -4.24 1.72
C ALA A 3 9.23 -4.52 2.23
N LEU A 4 8.44 -3.47 2.46
CA LEU A 4 7.03 -3.59 2.81
C LEU A 4 6.21 -3.91 1.55
N THR A 5 6.09 -5.20 1.21
CA THR A 5 5.39 -5.64 0.00
C THR A 5 3.93 -5.97 0.21
N GLU A 6 3.45 -6.09 1.46
CA GLU A 6 2.06 -6.36 1.80
C GLU A 6 1.79 -5.81 3.20
N THR A 7 0.54 -5.44 3.46
CA THR A 7 0.09 -4.98 4.77
C THR A 7 -1.13 -5.76 5.21
N ASN A 8 -1.26 -6.01 6.50
CA ASN A 8 -2.43 -6.66 7.10
C ASN A 8 -2.82 -5.90 8.37
N PHE A 9 -3.21 -4.65 8.20
CA PHE A 9 -3.70 -3.82 9.29
C PHE A 9 -5.18 -4.10 9.57
N THR A 10 -5.60 -3.81 10.79
CA THR A 10 -7.01 -3.84 11.18
C THR A 10 -7.35 -2.51 11.82
N PHE A 11 -8.29 -1.79 11.21
CA PHE A 11 -8.76 -0.50 11.71
C PHE A 11 -10.16 -0.61 12.30
N GLU A 12 -10.45 0.20 13.32
CA GLU A 12 -11.80 0.28 13.89
C GLU A 12 -12.79 0.82 12.85
N GLY A 13 -13.87 0.07 12.60
CA GLY A 13 -14.86 0.42 11.58
C GLY A 13 -14.37 0.17 10.14
N GLN A 14 -13.32 -0.64 9.95
CA GLN A 14 -12.93 -1.12 8.63
C GLN A 14 -14.03 -1.98 8.02
N THR A 15 -14.38 -1.70 6.77
CA THR A 15 -15.41 -2.43 6.01
C THR A 15 -14.84 -3.21 4.84
N ASN A 16 -13.68 -2.78 4.31
CA ASN A 16 -13.05 -3.44 3.17
C ASN A 16 -11.53 -3.20 3.17
N VAL A 17 -10.80 -4.11 2.50
CA VAL A 17 -9.39 -3.94 2.15
C VAL A 17 -9.17 -4.35 0.69
N TYR A 18 -8.41 -3.55 -0.05
CA TYR A 18 -8.05 -3.80 -1.43
C TYR A 18 -6.54 -3.65 -1.63
N HIS A 19 -5.92 -4.70 -2.16
CA HIS A 19 -4.50 -4.73 -2.48
C HIS A 19 -4.28 -4.44 -3.97
N GLY A 20 -3.90 -3.20 -4.28
CA GLY A 20 -3.55 -2.78 -5.64
C GLY A 20 -2.09 -3.09 -6.00
N LYS A 21 -1.66 -2.70 -7.21
CA LYS A 21 -0.26 -2.93 -7.67
C LYS A 21 0.79 -2.37 -6.71
N VAL A 22 0.57 -1.15 -6.21
CA VAL A 22 1.56 -0.41 -5.38
C VAL A 22 1.00 0.19 -4.09
N ARG A 23 -0.32 0.11 -3.87
CA ARG A 23 -0.99 0.63 -2.68
C ARG A 23 -1.94 -0.42 -2.10
N ASP A 24 -2.00 -0.48 -0.79
CA ASP A 24 -3.07 -1.15 -0.06
C ASP A 24 -4.06 -0.08 0.40
N VAL A 25 -5.35 -0.32 0.19
CA VAL A 25 -6.42 0.64 0.47
C VAL A 25 -7.39 0.00 1.45
N TYR A 26 -7.58 0.65 2.59
CA TYR A 26 -8.51 0.23 3.62
C TYR A 26 -9.69 1.21 3.66
N THR A 27 -10.91 0.70 3.53
CA THR A 27 -12.13 1.49 3.68
C THR A 27 -12.56 1.44 5.14
N VAL A 28 -12.77 2.60 5.74
CA VAL A 28 -13.09 2.79 7.16
C VAL A 28 -14.31 3.72 7.28
N LYS A 29 -15.25 3.41 8.17
CA LYS A 29 -16.42 4.26 8.46
C LYS A 29 -17.15 4.73 7.20
N ASN A 30 -17.32 3.79 6.25
CA ASN A 30 -17.93 3.89 4.91
C ASN A 30 -17.24 4.81 3.89
N ASP A 31 -16.79 6.00 4.27
CA ASP A 31 -16.30 7.00 3.29
C ASP A 31 -14.83 7.40 3.48
N LEU A 32 -14.16 6.93 4.54
CA LEU A 32 -12.75 7.21 4.78
C LEU A 32 -11.88 6.14 4.12
N LEU A 33 -10.89 6.56 3.35
CA LEU A 33 -9.89 5.67 2.75
C LEU A 33 -8.53 5.89 3.42
N VAL A 34 -7.97 4.83 3.99
CA VAL A 34 -6.57 4.79 4.43
C VAL A 34 -5.76 4.14 3.32
N MET A 35 -4.86 4.91 2.70
CA MET A 35 -4.01 4.43 1.61
C MET A 35 -2.58 4.23 2.12
N VAL A 36 -2.08 3.00 2.02
CA VAL A 36 -0.70 2.67 2.38
C VAL A 36 0.13 2.51 1.10
N ALA A 37 1.11 3.38 0.90
CA ALA A 37 2.09 3.25 -0.18
C ALA A 37 3.09 2.14 0.17
N THR A 38 3.09 1.06 -0.62
CA THR A 38 3.98 -0.10 -0.42
C THR A 38 5.29 0.05 -1.20
N ASP A 39 6.24 -0.81 -0.87
CA ASP A 39 7.52 -0.95 -1.59
C ASP A 39 7.38 -1.79 -2.87
N ARG A 40 6.17 -2.29 -3.18
CA ARG A 40 5.90 -2.96 -4.47
C ARG A 40 6.16 -2.01 -5.63
N ILE A 41 6.68 -2.57 -6.71
CA ILE A 41 6.89 -1.90 -7.98
C ILE A 41 6.33 -2.78 -9.10
N SER A 42 5.74 -2.14 -10.12
CA SER A 42 5.21 -2.82 -11.29
C SER A 42 5.81 -2.27 -12.56
N ALA A 43 6.06 -3.14 -13.53
CA ALA A 43 6.46 -2.80 -14.89
C ALA A 43 5.75 -3.73 -15.86
N PHE A 44 5.36 -3.21 -17.04
CA PHE A 44 4.62 -3.99 -18.05
C PHE A 44 3.40 -4.72 -17.47
N ASP A 45 2.62 -4.02 -16.63
CA ASP A 45 1.44 -4.53 -15.93
C ASP A 45 1.63 -5.68 -14.93
N VAL A 46 2.87 -6.08 -14.65
CA VAL A 46 3.20 -7.13 -13.68
C VAL A 46 3.84 -6.52 -12.43
N VAL A 47 3.42 -6.97 -11.24
CA VAL A 47 4.09 -6.65 -9.97
C VAL A 47 5.35 -7.52 -9.86
N LEU A 48 6.50 -6.89 -9.63
CA LEU A 48 7.76 -7.62 -9.52
C LEU A 48 7.84 -8.39 -8.19
N PRO A 49 8.53 -9.55 -8.15
CA PRO A 49 8.59 -10.40 -6.95
C PRO A 49 9.38 -9.76 -5.79
N LYS A 50 10.20 -8.75 -6.08
CA LYS A 50 11.01 -8.03 -5.08
C LYS A 50 10.63 -6.56 -5.06
N GLY A 51 10.32 -6.05 -3.87
CA GLY A 51 10.09 -4.62 -3.63
C GLY A 51 11.39 -3.82 -3.58
N ILE A 52 11.26 -2.50 -3.60
CA ILE A 52 12.36 -1.55 -3.39
C ILE A 52 12.21 -0.97 -1.99
N ASP A 53 13.14 -1.30 -1.09
CA ASP A 53 13.14 -0.80 0.28
C ASP A 53 12.93 0.72 0.31
N TYR A 54 12.02 1.18 1.18
CA TYR A 54 11.70 2.59 1.43
C TYR A 54 11.05 3.35 0.27
N LYS A 55 10.77 2.71 -0.87
CA LYS A 55 10.07 3.36 -1.98
C LYS A 55 8.71 3.91 -1.54
N GLY A 56 7.92 3.11 -0.83
CA GLY A 56 6.61 3.50 -0.34
C GLY A 56 6.68 4.73 0.57
N GLN A 57 7.65 4.74 1.48
CA GLN A 57 7.92 5.86 2.38
C GLN A 57 8.28 7.14 1.61
N MET A 58 9.24 7.06 0.67
CA MET A 58 9.66 8.22 -0.14
C MET A 58 8.52 8.78 -0.97
N LEU A 59 7.74 7.91 -1.62
CA LEU A 59 6.61 8.35 -2.43
C LEU A 59 5.50 8.98 -1.58
N ASN A 60 5.26 8.46 -0.36
CA ASN A 60 4.30 9.05 0.56
C ASN A 60 4.72 10.45 1.02
N GLN A 61 6.02 10.65 1.27
CA GLN A 61 6.57 11.96 1.66
C GLN A 61 6.51 12.99 0.53
N ILE A 62 6.67 12.58 -0.73
CA ILE A 62 6.58 13.49 -1.88
C ILE A 62 5.12 13.91 -2.16
N ALA A 63 4.16 13.05 -1.84
CA ALA A 63 2.75 13.27 -2.13
C ALA A 63 1.99 14.05 -1.03
N ALA A 64 2.57 14.15 0.18
CA ALA A 64 2.03 14.88 1.32
C ALA A 64 2.29 16.39 1.21
#